data_AF-A0A8C6KMC1-F1
#
_entry.id   AF-A0A8C6KMC1-F1
#
_cell.length_a   1.000
_cell.length_b   1.000
_cell.length_c   1.000
_cell.angle_alpha   90.00
_cell.angle_beta   90.00
_cell.angle_gamma   90.00
#
_symmetry.space_group_name_H-M   'P 1'
#
loop_
_entity.id
_entity.type
_entity.pdbx_description
1 polymer ?
#
loop_
_entity_poly.entity_id
_entity_poly.type
_entity_poly.pdbx_seq_one_letter_code
_entity_poly.pdbx_strand_id
1 'polypeptide(L)'
;SGGKKRFVDGKILDACLKRASKSPKLSSQFPTREDLRLQEKASKRLQKLKELCTNARLGLKNSPPYLPELVRETATLLSQVWEPYKGLGPSAGLLPRGDEAKYLRVHIKNLLDKTDRAVLLFKDGKERMFDETSSHRRNLTKLSLLFSHMLWELKAMFPGGYFQGDTFKVAKPEADQFWRKSFDNMYVDHVCHVQGFEGMESMALKSTIDLTCNDHISVFEFDTFIRLFQVSLEDVLERYMAFLTYDQVVARLEHCLHKPGR
;
A
#
# COMPACT_ATOMS: atom_id res chain seq x y z
N SER A 1 17.26 -43.96 5.24
CA SER A 1 16.63 -43.66 6.54
C SER A 1 17.29 -42.45 7.15
N GLY A 2 16.68 -41.31 7.46
CA GLY A 2 15.32 -40.82 7.30
C GLY A 2 15.39 -39.33 7.65
N GLY A 3 14.97 -38.47 6.71
CA GLY A 3 15.02 -37.02 6.87
C GLY A 3 14.00 -36.54 7.89
N LYS A 4 14.47 -35.87 8.95
CA LYS A 4 13.61 -35.04 9.81
C LYS A 4 13.31 -33.73 9.08
N LYS A 5 12.27 -33.75 8.22
CA LYS A 5 11.46 -32.55 7.92
C LYS A 5 10.95 -32.02 9.26
N ARG A 6 11.57 -30.96 9.77
CA ARG A 6 10.97 -30.16 10.84
C ARG A 6 9.80 -29.42 10.19
N PHE A 7 8.62 -30.02 10.32
CA PHE A 7 7.34 -29.34 10.29
C PHE A 7 7.49 -28.10 11.19
N VAL A 8 7.66 -26.92 10.59
CA VAL A 8 7.50 -25.67 11.34
C VAL A 8 6.00 -25.58 11.57
N ASP A 9 5.60 -26.00 12.78
CA ASP A 9 4.21 -26.20 13.16
C ASP A 9 3.36 -24.96 12.80
N GLY A 10 2.35 -25.15 11.94
CA GLY A 10 1.32 -24.15 11.64
C GLY A 10 0.59 -23.60 12.88
N LYS A 11 0.83 -24.18 14.07
CA LYS A 11 0.42 -23.66 15.37
C LYS A 11 1.10 -22.34 15.76
N ILE A 12 2.33 -22.09 15.32
CA ILE A 12 3.04 -20.84 15.61
C ILE A 12 2.43 -19.69 14.80
N LEU A 13 2.17 -19.94 13.51
CA LEU A 13 1.47 -18.98 12.64
C LEU A 13 0.05 -18.70 13.16
N ASP A 14 -0.70 -19.75 13.52
CA ASP A 14 -2.05 -19.63 14.10
C ASP A 14 -2.07 -18.86 15.44
N ALA A 15 -1.04 -19.03 16.27
CA ALA A 15 -0.91 -18.30 17.54
C ALA A 15 -0.53 -16.82 17.35
N CYS A 16 0.29 -16.49 16.35
CA CYS A 16 0.68 -15.11 16.05
C CYS A 16 -0.50 -14.31 15.46
N LEU A 17 -1.29 -14.94 14.60
CA LEU A 17 -2.48 -14.33 13.99
C LEU A 17 -3.60 -14.09 15.01
N LYS A 18 -3.83 -15.03 15.93
CA LYS A 18 -4.81 -14.89 17.03
C LYS A 18 -4.52 -13.72 17.97
N ARG A 19 -3.28 -13.22 18.02
CA ARG A 19 -2.88 -12.11 18.90
C ARG A 19 -3.04 -10.74 18.24
N ALA A 20 -2.87 -10.65 16.92
CA ALA A 20 -3.10 -9.44 16.13
C ALA A 20 -4.59 -9.03 16.03
N SER A 21 -5.51 -10.01 16.12
CA SER A 21 -6.97 -9.81 16.10
C SER A 21 -7.52 -9.03 17.31
N LYS A 22 -6.76 -8.84 18.40
CA LYS A 22 -7.23 -8.11 19.60
C LYS A 22 -7.03 -6.59 19.48
N SER A 23 -7.56 -5.97 18.45
CA SER A 23 -7.71 -4.51 18.36
C SER A 23 -9.17 -4.13 18.67
N PRO A 24 -9.46 -3.08 19.47
CA PRO A 24 -10.82 -2.76 19.87
C PRO A 24 -11.66 -2.36 18.64
N LYS A 25 -12.87 -2.94 18.54
CA LYS A 25 -13.87 -2.67 17.49
C LYS A 25 -14.15 -1.16 17.38
N LEU A 26 -13.52 -0.50 16.40
CA LEU A 26 -13.77 0.89 16.01
C LEU A 26 -14.63 0.99 14.72
N SER A 27 -15.26 -0.12 14.33
CA SER A 27 -15.67 -0.44 12.95
C SER A 27 -16.98 0.20 12.44
N SER A 28 -17.36 1.41 12.88
CA SER A 28 -18.62 2.01 12.39
C SER A 28 -18.75 3.51 12.61
N GLN A 29 -17.64 4.25 12.59
CA GLN A 29 -17.69 5.71 12.74
C GLN A 29 -17.64 6.38 11.37
N PHE A 30 -18.57 7.29 11.09
CA PHE A 30 -18.51 8.15 9.91
C PHE A 30 -17.16 8.87 9.79
N PRO A 31 -16.69 9.17 8.56
CA PRO A 31 -15.59 10.11 8.38
C PRO A 31 -15.82 11.39 9.18
N THR A 32 -14.81 11.86 9.90
CA THR A 32 -14.91 13.04 10.76
C THR A 32 -14.82 14.31 9.93
N ARG A 33 -15.15 15.46 10.55
CA ARG A 33 -14.91 16.77 9.92
C ARG A 33 -13.44 17.01 9.57
N GLU A 34 -12.52 16.42 10.32
CA GLU A 34 -11.09 16.48 10.01
C GLU A 34 -10.76 15.69 8.74
N ASP A 35 -11.35 14.51 8.57
CA ASP A 35 -11.18 13.70 7.36
C ASP A 35 -11.68 14.43 6.11
N LEU A 36 -12.83 15.13 6.21
CA LEU A 36 -13.36 15.98 5.14
C LEU A 36 -12.42 17.15 4.80
N ARG A 37 -11.82 17.80 5.81
CA ARG A 37 -10.82 18.86 5.58
C ARG A 37 -9.57 18.33 4.89
N LEU A 38 -9.12 17.12 5.27
CA LEU A 38 -8.01 16.45 4.60
C LEU A 38 -8.36 16.14 3.14
N GLN A 39 -9.59 15.70 2.87
CA GLN A 39 -10.11 15.45 1.53
C GLN A 39 -10.08 16.70 0.65
N GLU A 40 -10.57 17.83 1.16
CA GLU A 40 -10.54 19.10 0.43
C GLU A 40 -9.11 19.55 0.14
N LYS A 41 -8.21 19.42 1.12
CA LYS A 41 -6.80 19.77 0.97
C LYS A 41 -6.13 18.88 -0.08
N ALA A 42 -6.35 17.57 -0.03
CA ALA A 42 -5.83 16.63 -1.02
C ALA A 42 -6.34 16.96 -2.43
N SER A 43 -7.63 17.28 -2.57
CA SER A 43 -8.24 17.67 -3.85
C SER A 43 -7.58 18.93 -4.45
N LYS A 44 -7.37 19.97 -3.63
CA LYS A 44 -6.66 21.20 -4.07
C LYS A 44 -5.22 20.91 -4.47
N ARG A 45 -4.53 20.04 -3.73
CA ARG A 45 -3.15 19.64 -4.05
C ARG A 45 -3.05 18.81 -5.32
N LEU A 46 -4.00 17.90 -5.56
CA LEU A 46 -4.08 17.12 -6.80
C LEU A 46 -4.34 18.01 -8.01
N GLN A 47 -5.22 19.01 -7.89
CA GLN A 47 -5.41 20.02 -8.93
C GLN A 47 -4.10 20.73 -9.25
N LYS A 48 -3.35 21.15 -8.21
CA LYS A 48 -2.05 21.78 -8.43
C LYS A 48 -1.04 20.85 -9.11
N LEU A 49 -0.99 19.59 -8.69
CA LEU A 49 -0.11 18.59 -9.29
C LEU A 49 -0.48 18.33 -10.76
N LYS A 50 -1.78 18.32 -11.10
CA LYS A 50 -2.27 18.17 -12.47
C LYS A 50 -1.68 19.25 -13.38
N GLU A 51 -1.75 20.52 -12.97
CA GLU A 51 -1.16 21.64 -13.73
C GLU A 51 0.34 21.42 -13.97
N LEU A 52 1.07 21.02 -12.92
CA LEU A 52 2.51 20.81 -12.98
C LEU A 52 2.88 19.68 -13.95
N CYS A 53 2.20 18.53 -13.88
CA CYS A 53 2.53 17.38 -14.72
C CYS A 53 2.02 17.50 -16.16
N THR A 54 1.11 18.43 -16.48
CA THR A 54 0.65 18.70 -17.85
C THR A 54 1.58 19.62 -18.65
N ASN A 55 2.68 20.10 -18.07
CA ASN A 55 3.64 20.94 -18.78
C ASN A 55 4.35 20.15 -19.90
N ALA A 56 4.15 20.55 -21.16
CA ALA A 56 4.72 19.90 -22.33
C ALA A 56 6.26 19.80 -22.29
N ARG A 57 6.95 20.75 -21.63
CA ARG A 57 8.42 20.73 -21.48
C ARG A 57 8.92 19.52 -20.69
N LEU A 58 8.07 18.86 -19.90
CA LEU A 58 8.48 17.68 -19.13
C LEU A 58 8.72 16.45 -20.02
N GLY A 59 8.14 16.42 -21.23
CA GLY A 59 8.29 15.27 -22.12
C GLY A 59 7.79 13.96 -21.49
N LEU A 60 6.76 14.01 -20.64
CA LEU A 60 6.20 12.79 -20.05
C LEU A 60 5.60 11.92 -21.16
N LYS A 61 6.19 10.74 -21.37
CA LYS A 61 5.72 9.76 -22.34
C LYS A 61 4.37 9.19 -21.87
N ASN A 62 3.45 8.96 -22.80
CA ASN A 62 2.15 8.33 -22.55
C ASN A 62 2.30 6.80 -22.33
N SER A 63 3.30 6.38 -21.57
CA SER A 63 3.54 5.00 -21.15
C SER A 63 3.21 4.86 -19.67
N PRO A 64 2.53 3.79 -19.25
CA PRO A 64 2.31 3.54 -17.83
C PRO A 64 3.62 3.48 -17.03
N PRO A 65 3.68 4.06 -15.81
CA PRO A 65 2.65 4.88 -15.16
C PRO A 65 2.63 6.34 -15.69
N TYR A 66 1.54 6.73 -16.38
CA TYR A 66 1.40 8.08 -16.95
C TYR A 66 0.73 9.05 -15.94
N LEU A 67 1.56 9.86 -15.28
CA LEU A 67 1.14 10.70 -14.15
C LEU A 67 -0.07 11.63 -14.42
N PRO A 68 -0.17 12.36 -15.55
CA PRO A 68 -1.29 13.27 -15.78
C PRO A 68 -2.65 12.56 -15.79
N GLU A 69 -2.71 11.36 -16.37
CA GLU A 69 -3.91 10.53 -16.38
C GLU A 69 -4.22 9.99 -14.98
N LEU A 70 -3.21 9.46 -14.29
CA LEU A 70 -3.34 8.95 -12.91
C LEU A 70 -3.90 10.02 -11.97
N VAL A 71 -3.37 11.24 -12.01
CA VAL A 71 -3.82 12.36 -11.17
C VAL A 71 -5.25 12.76 -11.51
N ARG A 72 -5.60 12.81 -12.80
CA ARG A 72 -6.96 13.12 -13.26
C ARG A 72 -7.96 12.08 -12.77
N GLU A 73 -7.68 10.79 -12.99
CA GLU A 73 -8.55 9.69 -12.57
C GLU A 73 -8.69 9.62 -11.05
N THR A 74 -7.59 9.80 -10.32
CA THR A 74 -7.62 9.86 -8.85
C THR A 74 -8.52 11.00 -8.37
N ALA A 75 -8.43 12.19 -8.96
CA ALA A 75 -9.28 13.31 -8.57
C ALA A 75 -10.78 13.06 -8.85
N THR A 76 -11.11 12.43 -9.99
CA THR A 76 -12.48 12.03 -10.33
C THR A 76 -13.03 11.01 -9.35
N LEU A 77 -12.30 9.92 -9.12
CA LEU A 77 -12.75 8.84 -8.23
C LEU A 77 -12.82 9.31 -6.77
N LEU A 78 -11.85 10.09 -6.32
CA LEU A 78 -11.86 10.69 -4.98
C LEU A 78 -13.10 11.58 -4.78
N SER A 79 -13.49 12.36 -5.79
CA SER A 79 -14.68 13.20 -5.69
C SER A 79 -15.95 12.36 -5.56
N GLN A 80 -16.07 11.28 -6.35
CA GLN A 80 -17.20 10.35 -6.32
C GLN A 80 -17.33 9.62 -4.97
N VAL A 81 -16.23 9.05 -4.50
CA VAL A 81 -16.18 8.26 -3.26
C VAL A 81 -16.52 9.10 -2.03
N TRP A 82 -16.11 10.38 -2.02
CA TRP A 82 -16.35 11.26 -0.89
C TRP A 82 -17.67 12.06 -0.96
N GLU A 83 -18.38 12.00 -2.09
CA GLU A 83 -19.62 12.74 -2.31
C GLU A 83 -20.71 12.44 -1.26
N PRO A 84 -20.95 11.17 -0.85
CA PRO A 84 -21.94 10.86 0.17
C PRO A 84 -21.70 11.55 1.53
N TYR A 85 -20.47 12.00 1.80
CA TYR A 85 -20.09 12.60 3.08
C TYR A 85 -20.06 14.14 3.07
N LYS A 86 -20.26 14.80 1.92
CA LYS A 86 -20.11 16.25 1.78
C LYS A 86 -21.36 17.08 2.12
N GLY A 87 -22.57 16.49 2.12
CA GLY A 87 -23.79 17.30 2.04
C GLY A 87 -24.99 16.86 2.88
N LEU A 88 -25.00 15.67 3.44
CA LEU A 88 -26.10 15.18 4.28
C LEU A 88 -25.43 14.46 5.42
N GLY A 89 -25.69 14.87 6.66
CA GLY A 89 -25.19 14.15 7.82
C GLY A 89 -25.71 12.69 7.85
N PRO A 90 -25.62 12.00 8.99
CA PRO A 90 -26.16 10.64 9.15
C PRO A 90 -27.63 10.45 8.70
N SER A 91 -28.38 11.55 8.51
CA SER A 91 -29.72 11.60 7.90
C SER A 91 -29.83 11.13 6.44
N ALA A 92 -28.74 10.97 5.68
CA ALA A 92 -28.81 10.49 4.29
C ALA A 92 -29.07 8.97 4.16
N GLY A 93 -29.03 8.22 5.28
CA GLY A 93 -29.24 6.77 5.31
C GLY A 93 -28.07 5.92 4.80
N LEU A 94 -27.00 6.53 4.26
CA LEU A 94 -25.78 5.83 3.84
C LEU A 94 -24.79 5.76 5.00
N LEU A 95 -24.91 4.71 5.81
CA LEU A 95 -23.91 4.35 6.82
C LEU A 95 -22.67 3.78 6.10
N PRO A 96 -21.45 4.19 6.48
CA PRO A 96 -20.24 3.56 5.99
C PRO A 96 -20.28 2.06 6.27
N ARG A 97 -19.90 1.25 5.29
CA ARG A 97 -19.99 -0.20 5.36
C ARG A 97 -18.68 -0.80 5.88
N GLY A 98 -18.76 -1.60 6.94
CA GLY A 98 -17.58 -2.27 7.51
C GLY A 98 -16.45 -1.28 7.82
N ASP A 99 -15.27 -1.51 7.23
CA ASP A 99 -14.08 -0.70 7.43
C ASP A 99 -13.97 0.53 6.51
N GLU A 100 -15.01 0.89 5.76
CA GLU A 100 -14.99 1.98 4.77
C GLU A 100 -14.42 3.28 5.33
N ALA A 101 -14.90 3.73 6.49
CA ALA A 101 -14.41 4.98 7.07
C ALA A 101 -12.95 4.89 7.55
N LYS A 102 -12.50 3.71 8.02
CA LYS A 102 -11.08 3.49 8.36
C LYS A 102 -10.23 3.57 7.10
N TYR A 103 -10.67 2.92 6.01
CA TYR A 103 -10.01 2.99 4.71
C TYR A 103 -9.89 4.41 4.20
N LEU A 104 -10.99 5.15 4.14
CA LEU A 104 -11.01 6.50 3.64
C LEU A 104 -10.04 7.40 4.41
N ARG A 105 -9.97 7.24 5.74
CA ARG A 105 -9.04 7.98 6.60
C ARG A 105 -7.58 7.66 6.29
N VAL A 106 -7.22 6.38 6.12
CA VAL A 106 -5.86 5.96 5.79
C VAL A 106 -5.49 6.44 4.38
N HIS A 107 -6.37 6.17 3.41
CA HIS A 107 -6.19 6.53 2.01
C HIS A 107 -6.00 8.04 1.84
N ILE A 108 -6.83 8.88 2.47
CA ILE A 108 -6.75 10.33 2.25
C ILE A 108 -5.51 10.96 2.88
N LYS A 109 -5.06 10.44 4.03
CA LYS A 109 -3.80 10.85 4.65
C LYS A 109 -2.62 10.49 3.74
N ASN A 110 -2.59 9.25 3.23
CA ASN A 110 -1.54 8.80 2.32
C ASN A 110 -1.53 9.62 1.02
N LEU A 111 -2.69 9.80 0.40
CA LEU A 111 -2.83 10.54 -0.85
C LEU A 111 -2.35 12.00 -0.69
N LEU A 112 -2.71 12.64 0.42
CA LEU A 112 -2.25 13.99 0.73
C LEU A 112 -0.72 14.04 0.88
N ASP A 113 -0.12 13.13 1.66
CA ASP A 113 1.34 13.03 1.82
C ASP A 113 2.06 12.90 0.48
N LYS A 114 1.65 11.91 -0.33
CA LYS A 114 2.28 11.65 -1.64
C LYS A 114 2.09 12.81 -2.61
N THR A 115 0.95 13.50 -2.56
CA THR A 115 0.69 14.68 -3.39
C THR A 115 1.52 15.89 -2.94
N ASP A 116 1.61 16.15 -1.63
CA ASP A 116 2.45 17.23 -1.10
C ASP A 116 3.94 16.97 -1.45
N ARG A 117 4.42 15.72 -1.35
CA ARG A 117 5.77 15.32 -1.79
C ARG A 117 6.00 15.54 -3.28
N ALA A 118 5.02 15.22 -4.13
CA ALA A 118 5.11 15.44 -5.57
C ALA A 118 5.17 16.94 -5.91
N VAL A 119 4.32 17.76 -5.29
CA VAL A 119 4.34 19.22 -5.48
C VAL A 119 5.66 19.82 -5.01
N LEU A 120 6.18 19.37 -3.86
CA LEU A 120 7.48 19.79 -3.35
C LEU A 120 8.63 19.40 -4.31
N LEU A 121 8.58 18.20 -4.88
CA LEU A 121 9.57 17.74 -5.87
C LEU A 121 9.63 18.67 -7.10
N PHE A 122 8.50 19.14 -7.60
CA PHE A 122 8.46 20.14 -8.68
C PHE A 122 9.05 21.48 -8.26
N LYS A 123 8.73 21.94 -7.03
CA LYS A 123 9.22 23.20 -6.48
C LYS A 123 10.75 23.21 -6.31
N ASP A 124 11.29 22.11 -5.81
CA ASP A 124 12.72 21.97 -5.51
C ASP A 124 13.53 21.60 -6.77
N GLY A 125 12.96 20.77 -7.64
CA GLY A 125 13.61 20.30 -8.86
C GLY A 125 13.80 21.39 -9.91
N LYS A 126 12.84 22.32 -10.05
CA LYS A 126 12.88 23.42 -11.05
C LYS A 126 13.31 22.89 -12.42
N GLU A 127 14.40 23.40 -12.99
CA GLU A 127 14.92 22.98 -14.30
C GLU A 127 15.33 21.50 -14.35
N ARG A 128 15.73 20.89 -13.23
CA ARG A 128 16.07 19.46 -13.16
C ARG A 128 14.87 18.56 -13.41
N MET A 129 13.64 19.08 -13.34
CA MET A 129 12.44 18.33 -13.73
C MET A 129 12.38 18.11 -15.25
N PHE A 130 13.08 18.90 -16.05
CA PHE A 130 13.08 18.75 -17.52
C PHE A 130 14.19 17.82 -18.01
N ASP A 131 15.21 17.57 -17.18
CA ASP A 131 16.27 16.59 -17.47
C ASP A 131 15.81 15.17 -17.10
N GLU A 132 15.56 14.34 -18.10
CA GLU A 132 15.10 12.95 -17.94
C GLU A 132 16.06 12.07 -17.12
N THR A 133 17.36 12.40 -17.10
CA THR A 133 18.38 11.62 -16.39
C THR A 133 18.51 12.02 -14.92
N SER A 134 17.86 13.12 -14.52
CA SER A 134 18.00 13.69 -13.19
C SER A 134 17.45 12.77 -12.09
N SER A 135 17.98 12.90 -10.88
CA SER A 135 17.40 12.25 -9.69
C SER A 135 15.95 12.68 -9.44
N HIS A 136 15.59 13.91 -9.80
CA HIS A 136 14.23 14.44 -9.61
C HIS A 136 13.26 13.74 -10.55
N ARG A 137 13.67 13.46 -11.79
CA ARG A 137 12.84 12.71 -12.73
C ARG A 137 12.69 11.25 -12.34
N ARG A 138 13.75 10.61 -11.85
CA ARG A 138 13.65 9.26 -11.25
C ARG A 138 12.69 9.24 -10.05
N ASN A 139 12.73 10.26 -9.19
CA ASN A 139 11.81 10.38 -8.06
C ASN A 139 10.36 10.63 -8.50
N LEU A 140 10.14 11.40 -9.57
CA LEU A 140 8.82 11.61 -10.16
C LEU A 140 8.25 10.30 -10.72
N THR A 141 9.07 9.49 -11.39
CA THR A 141 8.66 8.15 -11.86
C THR A 141 8.26 7.25 -10.69
N LYS A 142 9.03 7.24 -9.60
CA LYS A 142 8.67 6.50 -8.37
C LYS A 142 7.34 6.97 -7.79
N LEU A 143 7.12 8.29 -7.70
CA LEU A 143 5.84 8.84 -7.24
C LEU A 143 4.68 8.48 -8.19
N SER A 144 4.91 8.46 -9.50
CA SER A 144 3.91 8.07 -10.49
C SER A 144 3.49 6.61 -10.31
N LEU A 145 4.44 5.73 -9.98
CA LEU A 145 4.15 4.34 -9.63
C LEU A 145 3.30 4.24 -8.36
N LEU A 146 3.64 5.01 -7.31
CA LEU A 146 2.82 5.06 -6.08
C LEU A 146 1.39 5.56 -6.34
N PHE A 147 1.23 6.60 -7.16
CA PHE A 147 -0.10 7.07 -7.60
C PHE A 147 -0.88 5.99 -8.34
N SER A 148 -0.21 5.21 -9.20
CA SER A 148 -0.82 4.07 -9.87
C SER A 148 -1.35 3.06 -8.85
N HIS A 149 -0.52 2.64 -7.88
CA HIS A 149 -0.93 1.69 -6.85
C HIS A 149 -2.09 2.20 -5.99
N MET A 150 -2.03 3.45 -5.52
CA MET A 150 -3.12 4.07 -4.75
C MET A 150 -4.42 4.15 -5.55
N LEU A 151 -4.35 4.48 -6.84
CA LEU A 151 -5.54 4.54 -7.70
C LEU A 151 -6.15 3.16 -7.94
N TRP A 152 -5.33 2.15 -8.23
CA TRP A 152 -5.80 0.78 -8.42
C TRP A 152 -6.39 0.18 -7.16
N GLU A 153 -5.79 0.45 -6.00
CA GLU A 153 -6.37 0.08 -4.71
C GLU A 153 -7.73 0.76 -4.51
N LEU A 154 -7.84 2.08 -4.74
CA LEU A 154 -9.11 2.80 -4.59
C LEU A 154 -10.20 2.24 -5.53
N LYS A 155 -9.85 1.93 -6.78
CA LYS A 155 -10.77 1.27 -7.73
C LYS A 155 -11.20 -0.12 -7.25
N ALA A 156 -10.28 -0.87 -6.65
CA ALA A 156 -10.55 -2.20 -6.12
C ALA A 156 -11.44 -2.18 -4.88
N MET A 157 -11.35 -1.13 -4.05
CA MET A 157 -12.22 -0.95 -2.88
C MET A 157 -13.58 -0.37 -3.23
N PHE A 158 -13.69 0.39 -4.33
CA PHE A 158 -14.93 1.03 -4.77
C PHE A 158 -15.35 0.62 -6.19
N PRO A 159 -15.50 -0.69 -6.49
CA PRO A 159 -15.97 -1.12 -7.79
C PRO A 159 -17.40 -0.61 -8.03
N GLY A 160 -17.61 0.09 -9.14
CA GLY A 160 -18.90 0.72 -9.44
C GLY A 160 -19.27 1.89 -8.50
N GLY A 161 -18.33 2.41 -7.71
CA GLY A 161 -18.53 3.57 -6.84
C GLY A 161 -19.01 3.26 -5.42
N TYR A 162 -19.15 1.99 -5.05
CA TYR A 162 -19.58 1.57 -3.71
C TYR A 162 -18.51 0.76 -3.01
N PHE A 163 -18.39 0.94 -1.69
CA PHE A 163 -17.41 0.20 -0.91
C PHE A 163 -17.69 -1.31 -0.91
N GLN A 164 -16.70 -2.07 -1.36
CA GLN A 164 -16.73 -3.54 -1.39
C GLN A 164 -15.47 -4.16 -0.79
N GLY A 165 -14.68 -3.38 -0.05
CA GLY A 165 -13.46 -3.86 0.57
C GLY A 165 -13.67 -4.96 1.63
N ASP A 166 -14.81 -4.95 2.31
CA ASP A 166 -15.25 -6.00 3.24
C ASP A 166 -15.60 -7.32 2.53
N THR A 167 -16.02 -7.22 1.27
CA THR A 167 -16.38 -8.35 0.40
C THR A 167 -15.32 -8.70 -0.63
N PHE A 168 -14.14 -8.05 -0.56
CA PHE A 168 -13.05 -8.32 -1.49
C PHE A 168 -12.68 -9.81 -1.43
N LYS A 169 -12.45 -10.40 -2.60
CA LYS A 169 -12.05 -11.80 -2.75
C LYS A 169 -10.62 -11.86 -3.28
N VAL A 170 -9.73 -12.45 -2.49
CA VAL A 170 -8.37 -12.73 -2.94
C VAL A 170 -8.45 -13.81 -4.03
N ALA A 171 -7.70 -13.63 -5.12
CA ALA A 171 -7.80 -14.46 -6.31
C ALA A 171 -7.43 -15.92 -6.05
N LYS A 172 -6.50 -16.17 -5.12
CA LYS A 172 -6.11 -17.52 -4.69
C LYS A 172 -6.97 -17.99 -3.52
N PRO A 173 -7.71 -19.11 -3.62
CA PRO A 173 -8.59 -19.59 -2.56
C PRO A 173 -7.90 -19.83 -1.22
N GLU A 174 -6.69 -20.38 -1.23
CA GLU A 174 -5.92 -20.67 0.00
C GLU A 174 -5.50 -19.37 0.70
N ALA A 175 -5.13 -18.36 -0.09
CA ALA A 175 -4.77 -17.04 0.43
C ALA A 175 -6.00 -16.25 0.91
N ASP A 176 -7.16 -16.39 0.25
CA ASP A 176 -8.43 -15.80 0.71
C ASP A 176 -8.85 -16.40 2.05
N GLN A 177 -8.80 -17.73 2.19
CA GLN A 177 -9.08 -18.42 3.45
C GLN A 177 -8.10 -18.00 4.54
N PHE A 178 -6.81 -17.92 4.21
CA PHE A 178 -5.79 -17.42 5.12
C PHE A 178 -6.13 -16.01 5.59
N TRP A 179 -6.40 -15.07 4.68
CA TRP A 179 -6.73 -13.68 5.04
C TRP A 179 -7.94 -13.61 5.96
N ARG A 180 -9.05 -14.26 5.60
CA ARG A 180 -10.29 -14.27 6.40
C ARG A 180 -10.13 -14.91 7.76
N LYS A 181 -9.28 -15.93 7.89
CA LYS A 181 -8.99 -16.59 9.18
C LYS A 181 -8.05 -15.74 10.05
N SER A 182 -7.15 -15.00 9.42
CA SER A 182 -6.06 -14.28 10.08
C SER A 182 -6.44 -12.87 10.49
N PHE A 183 -7.29 -12.22 9.68
CA PHE A 183 -7.62 -10.81 9.79
C PHE A 183 -9.13 -10.64 9.66
N ASP A 184 -9.73 -10.06 10.70
CA ASP A 184 -11.16 -9.72 10.70
C ASP A 184 -11.46 -8.44 9.89
N ASN A 185 -10.41 -7.71 9.50
CA ASN A 185 -10.49 -6.38 8.90
C ASN A 185 -9.84 -6.35 7.51
N MET A 186 -10.22 -5.36 6.71
CA MET A 186 -9.64 -5.11 5.39
C MET A 186 -8.18 -4.60 5.44
N TYR A 187 -7.74 -4.16 6.63
CA TYR A 187 -6.39 -3.67 6.88
C TYR A 187 -5.71 -4.43 8.00
N VAL A 188 -4.42 -4.69 7.79
CA VAL A 188 -3.49 -5.08 8.84
C VAL A 188 -2.64 -3.85 9.17
N ASP A 189 -2.82 -3.33 10.38
CA ASP A 189 -1.94 -2.31 10.93
C ASP A 189 -0.64 -2.99 11.32
N HIS A 190 0.46 -2.62 10.66
CA HIS A 190 1.80 -3.14 10.91
C HIS A 190 1.90 -4.69 10.89
N VAL A 191 2.38 -5.26 9.78
CA VAL A 191 2.84 -6.67 9.73
C VAL A 191 3.81 -7.02 10.87
N CYS A 192 4.44 -6.00 11.47
CA CYS A 192 5.39 -6.09 12.57
C CYS A 192 4.83 -6.59 13.92
N HIS A 193 3.55 -6.94 14.05
CA HIS A 193 3.04 -7.61 15.26
C HIS A 193 2.74 -9.10 15.08
N VAL A 194 3.21 -9.71 14.00
CA VAL A 194 3.39 -11.17 13.92
C VAL A 194 4.69 -11.51 14.66
N GLN A 195 4.60 -11.89 15.95
CA GLN A 195 5.77 -12.25 16.74
C GLN A 195 6.58 -13.35 16.04
N GLY A 196 7.84 -13.07 15.71
CA GLY A 196 8.73 -13.95 14.93
C GLY A 196 9.43 -13.24 13.76
N PHE A 197 8.92 -12.08 13.33
CA PHE A 197 9.52 -11.24 12.29
C PHE A 197 10.09 -9.94 12.89
N GLU A 198 11.14 -10.06 13.72
CA GLU A 198 11.93 -8.92 14.18
C GLU A 198 13.22 -8.84 13.36
N GLY A 199 13.43 -7.75 12.62
CA GLY A 199 14.67 -7.51 11.87
C GLY A 199 14.48 -7.03 10.43
N MET A 200 15.57 -7.03 9.67
CA MET A 200 15.62 -6.50 8.29
C MET A 200 14.71 -7.26 7.32
N GLU A 201 14.44 -8.55 7.55
CA GLU A 201 13.55 -9.37 6.72
C GLU A 201 12.09 -8.93 6.80
N SER A 202 11.62 -8.57 8.00
CA SER A 202 10.28 -8.02 8.21
C SER A 202 10.09 -6.70 7.47
N MET A 203 11.12 -5.84 7.50
CA MET A 203 11.14 -4.59 6.75
C MET A 203 11.19 -4.82 5.24
N ALA A 204 11.96 -5.81 4.78
CA ALA A 204 12.03 -6.17 3.36
C ALA A 204 10.69 -6.72 2.85
N LEU A 205 10.09 -7.65 3.59
CA LEU A 205 8.77 -8.21 3.27
C LEU A 205 7.70 -7.12 3.27
N LYS A 206 7.67 -6.28 4.31
CA LYS A 206 6.78 -5.11 4.38
C LYS A 206 6.96 -4.21 3.18
N SER A 207 8.20 -3.83 2.83
CA SER A 207 8.49 -2.97 1.68
C SER A 207 8.10 -3.60 0.33
N THR A 208 7.97 -4.93 0.29
CA THR A 208 7.56 -5.65 -0.92
C THR A 208 6.04 -5.71 -1.06
N ILE A 209 5.29 -5.78 0.05
CA ILE A 209 3.83 -5.86 0.05
C ILE A 209 3.17 -4.47 0.12
N ASP A 210 3.73 -3.52 0.88
CA ASP A 210 3.23 -2.14 1.05
C ASP A 210 3.51 -1.30 -0.21
N LEU A 211 2.74 -1.56 -1.27
CA LEU A 211 2.87 -0.93 -2.58
C LEU A 211 2.48 0.56 -2.54
N THR A 212 1.60 0.95 -1.64
CA THR A 212 1.15 2.34 -1.48
C THR A 212 2.03 3.16 -0.53
N CYS A 213 2.97 2.49 0.16
CA CYS A 213 3.92 3.05 1.12
C CYS A 213 3.22 3.92 2.18
N ASN A 214 2.25 3.31 2.87
CA ASN A 214 1.44 3.97 3.90
C ASN A 214 1.52 3.27 5.28
N ASP A 215 2.42 2.29 5.44
CA ASP A 215 2.60 1.50 6.65
C ASP A 215 1.41 0.59 7.05
N HIS A 216 0.40 0.50 6.19
CA HIS A 216 -0.72 -0.42 6.27
C HIS A 216 -0.66 -1.40 5.09
N ILE A 217 -1.22 -2.60 5.28
CA ILE A 217 -1.40 -3.54 4.17
C ILE A 217 -2.88 -3.76 3.97
N SER A 218 -3.38 -3.38 2.80
CA SER A 218 -4.74 -3.68 2.39
C SER A 218 -4.87 -5.10 1.83
N VAL A 219 -6.10 -5.63 1.84
CA VAL A 219 -6.43 -6.90 1.17
C VAL A 219 -6.07 -6.89 -0.33
N PHE A 220 -6.09 -5.71 -0.98
CA PHE A 220 -5.68 -5.56 -2.39
C PHE A 220 -4.17 -5.69 -2.57
N GLU A 221 -3.37 -5.07 -1.69
CA GLU A 221 -1.91 -5.18 -1.71
C GLU A 221 -1.49 -6.62 -1.44
N PHE A 222 -2.15 -7.28 -0.49
CA PHE A 222 -1.95 -8.71 -0.23
C PHE A 222 -2.29 -9.58 -1.45
N ASP A 223 -3.46 -9.40 -2.08
CA ASP A 223 -3.83 -10.13 -3.30
C ASP A 223 -2.82 -9.91 -4.43
N THR A 224 -2.39 -8.66 -4.64
CA THR A 224 -1.41 -8.29 -5.65
C THR A 224 -0.09 -9.00 -5.41
N PHE A 225 0.39 -9.00 -4.16
CA PHE A 225 1.60 -9.70 -3.77
C PHE A 225 1.50 -11.22 -4.03
N ILE A 226 0.41 -11.86 -3.60
CA ILE A 226 0.19 -13.29 -3.79
C ILE A 226 0.13 -13.67 -5.28
N ARG A 227 -0.46 -12.82 -6.13
CA ARG A 227 -0.49 -13.03 -7.59
C ARG A 227 0.89 -12.87 -8.22
N LEU A 228 1.66 -11.87 -7.79
CA LEU A 228 2.99 -11.61 -8.35
C LEU A 228 3.98 -12.74 -8.06
N PHE A 229 4.00 -13.23 -6.83
CA PHE A 229 4.98 -14.23 -6.43
C PHE A 229 4.48 -15.67 -6.60
N GLN A 230 3.21 -15.88 -6.92
CA GLN A 230 2.57 -17.20 -7.08
C GLN A 230 2.78 -18.15 -5.90
N VAL A 231 3.13 -17.65 -4.73
CA VAL A 231 3.45 -18.41 -3.51
C VAL A 231 2.35 -18.21 -2.47
N SER A 232 2.20 -19.17 -1.55
CA SER A 232 1.42 -18.92 -0.34
C SER A 232 2.22 -17.99 0.60
N LEU A 233 1.54 -17.25 1.48
CA LEU A 233 2.28 -16.48 2.49
C LEU A 233 3.11 -17.40 3.37
N GLU A 234 2.67 -18.63 3.64
CA GLU A 234 3.44 -19.66 4.34
C GLU A 234 4.77 -19.98 3.63
N ASP A 235 4.75 -20.15 2.30
CA ASP A 235 5.96 -20.37 1.50
C ASP A 235 6.89 -19.14 1.48
N VAL A 236 6.32 -17.93 1.51
CA VAL A 236 7.09 -16.69 1.62
C VAL A 236 7.77 -16.62 2.97
N LEU A 237 7.02 -16.86 4.04
CA LEU A 237 7.53 -16.80 5.40
C LEU A 237 8.59 -17.90 5.62
N GLU A 238 8.40 -19.12 5.10
CA GLU A 238 9.44 -20.17 5.09
C GLU A 238 10.68 -19.77 4.28
N ARG A 239 10.50 -19.19 3.08
CA ARG A 239 11.62 -18.76 2.23
C ARG A 239 12.39 -17.58 2.82
N TYR A 240 11.72 -16.64 3.49
CA TYR A 240 12.37 -15.54 4.19
C TYR A 240 13.08 -16.04 5.45
N MET A 241 12.47 -16.93 6.23
CA MET A 241 13.10 -17.60 7.38
C MET A 241 14.32 -18.48 7.01
N ALA A 242 14.49 -18.82 5.73
CA ALA A 242 15.65 -19.55 5.21
C ALA A 242 16.87 -18.66 4.86
N PHE A 243 16.73 -17.32 4.92
CA PHE A 243 17.84 -16.36 4.85
C PHE A 243 17.99 -15.73 6.24
N LEU A 244 18.87 -16.09 7.18
CA LEU A 244 20.18 -16.74 7.16
C LEU A 244 20.47 -17.43 8.53
N THR A 245 21.46 -18.32 8.54
CA THR A 245 22.19 -18.72 9.77
C THR A 245 23.70 -18.37 9.68
N TYR A 246 24.34 -18.34 10.86
CA TYR A 246 25.44 -17.46 11.29
C TYR A 246 26.67 -17.31 10.36
N ASP A 247 27.18 -18.38 9.76
CA ASP A 247 28.37 -18.33 8.88
C ASP A 247 28.08 -17.66 7.52
N GLN A 248 26.81 -17.56 7.14
CA GLN A 248 26.39 -17.03 5.84
C GLN A 248 26.41 -15.49 5.77
N VAL A 249 26.59 -14.81 6.91
CA VAL A 249 26.84 -13.37 7.01
C VAL A 249 28.35 -13.07 6.98
N VAL A 250 29.17 -13.87 7.68
CA VAL A 250 30.63 -13.68 7.75
C VAL A 250 31.30 -13.92 6.38
N ALA A 251 30.95 -15.01 5.70
CA ALA A 251 31.48 -15.35 4.36
C ALA A 251 31.03 -14.40 3.23
N ARG A 252 29.95 -13.63 3.45
CA ARG A 252 29.42 -12.66 2.47
C ARG A 252 30.17 -11.33 2.47
N LEU A 253 30.80 -10.95 3.59
CA LEU A 253 31.56 -9.70 3.74
C LEU A 253 33.07 -9.88 3.50
N GLU A 254 33.62 -11.07 3.67
CA GLU A 254 35.04 -11.35 3.35
C GLU A 254 35.37 -11.21 1.85
N HIS A 255 34.41 -11.39 0.95
CA HIS A 255 34.63 -11.31 -0.51
C HIS A 255 34.28 -9.96 -1.17
N CYS A 256 33.68 -9.01 -0.44
CA CYS A 256 33.40 -7.67 -0.95
C CYS A 256 34.52 -6.64 -0.68
N LEU A 257 35.70 -7.08 -0.25
CA LEU A 257 36.83 -6.19 0.08
C LEU A 257 37.50 -5.52 -1.15
N HIS A 258 37.37 -6.09 -2.35
CA HIS A 258 38.10 -5.61 -3.55
C HIS A 258 37.24 -5.40 -4.82
N LYS A 259 35.90 -5.47 -4.72
CA LYS A 259 35.00 -5.18 -5.83
C LYS A 259 33.85 -4.29 -5.37
N PRO A 260 33.99 -2.97 -5.47
CA PRO A 260 32.96 -2.06 -5.00
C PRO A 260 31.71 -2.15 -5.90
N GLY A 261 30.53 -2.24 -5.27
CA GLY A 261 29.23 -2.11 -5.95
C GLY A 261 28.27 -3.32 -5.86
N ARG A 262 28.56 -4.31 -5.01
CA ARG A 262 27.63 -5.39 -4.63
C ARG A 262 27.49 -5.45 -3.11
#